data_AF-A0A061N3Z7-F1
#
_entry.id   AF-A0A061N3Z7-F1
#
_cell.length_a   1.000
_cell.length_b   1.000
_cell.length_c   1.000
_cell.angle_alpha   90.00
_cell.angle_beta   90.00
_cell.angle_gamma   90.00
#
_symmetry.space_group_name_H-M   'P 1'
#
loop_
_entity.id
_entity.type
_entity.pdbx_description
1 polymer ?
#
loop_
_entity_poly.entity_id
_entity_poly.type
_entity_poly.pdbx_seq_one_letter_code
_entity_poly.pdbx_strand_id
1 'polypeptide(L)'
;MRFQTSDIDTYQQSKAYVDTMLVPLLPVALDDDLRQKVAMGEYISLVTMEMEKQFRGRLMQLPPLMYLSSESVTEIGERLGMWADAFKKRWQKPCDLDDE
;
A
#
# COMPACT_ATOMS: atom_id res chain seq x y z
N MET A 1 -0.37 11.05 0.55
CA MET A 1 1.09 11.08 0.74
C MET A 1 1.67 9.77 0.27
N ARG A 2 2.91 9.74 -0.21
CA ARG A 2 3.60 8.52 -0.65
C ARG A 2 4.75 8.19 0.29
N PHE A 3 5.17 6.93 0.33
CA PHE A 3 6.35 6.49 1.07
C PHE A 3 7.65 6.94 0.36
N GLN A 4 7.88 8.25 0.41
CA GLN A 4 9.03 8.94 -0.19
C GLN A 4 9.53 10.02 0.77
N THR A 5 10.81 10.37 0.66
CA THR A 5 11.46 11.32 1.57
C THR A 5 10.77 12.68 1.59
N SER A 6 10.26 13.18 0.45
CA SER A 6 9.57 14.47 0.39
C SER A 6 8.29 14.55 1.23
N ASP A 7 7.69 13.39 1.53
CA ASP A 7 6.37 13.32 2.15
C ASP A 7 6.46 12.85 3.60
N ILE A 8 7.62 12.37 4.05
CA ILE A 8 7.77 11.79 5.39
C ILE A 8 7.64 12.85 6.50
N ASP A 9 8.16 14.06 6.26
CA ASP A 9 8.06 15.16 7.20
C ASP A 9 6.60 15.60 7.36
N THR A 10 5.88 15.72 6.23
CA THR A 10 4.44 16.00 6.24
C THR A 10 3.65 14.88 6.93
N TYR A 11 3.98 13.61 6.65
CA TYR A 11 3.35 12.47 7.29
C TYR A 11 3.56 12.49 8.81
N GLN A 12 4.76 12.81 9.30
CA GLN A 12 5.03 12.89 10.75
C GLN A 12 4.19 13.98 11.41
N GLN A 13 4.04 15.14 10.76
CA GLN A 13 3.24 16.26 11.28
C GLN A 13 1.73 15.96 11.24
N SER A 14 1.27 15.22 10.24
CA SER A 14 -0.15 14.92 10.03
C SER A 14 -0.55 13.50 10.44
N LYS A 15 0.31 12.77 11.18
CA LYS A 15 0.14 11.33 11.47
C LYS A 15 -1.23 11.00 12.07
N ALA A 16 -1.76 11.88 12.93
CA ALA A 16 -3.07 11.72 13.57
C ALA A 16 -4.25 11.66 12.59
N TYR A 17 -4.09 12.24 11.39
CA TYR A 17 -5.14 12.32 10.37
C TYR A 17 -5.03 11.22 9.30
N VAL A 18 -3.93 10.47 9.30
CA VAL A 18 -3.73 9.36 8.37
C VAL A 18 -4.42 8.15 8.95
N ASP A 19 -5.51 7.71 8.31
CA ASP A 19 -6.34 6.61 8.81
C ASP A 19 -6.25 5.34 7.95
N THR A 20 -5.64 5.46 6.76
CA THR A 20 -5.61 4.43 5.72
C THR A 20 -4.20 4.26 5.15
N MET A 21 -3.72 3.03 5.12
CA MET A 21 -2.55 2.63 4.34
C MET A 21 -3.00 1.97 3.03
N LEU A 22 -2.41 2.39 1.92
CA LEU A 22 -2.65 1.79 0.61
C LEU A 22 -1.42 1.00 0.19
N VAL A 23 -1.56 -0.33 0.07
CA VAL A 23 -0.50 -1.23 -0.43
C VAL A 23 -0.87 -1.66 -1.85
N PRO A 24 -0.22 -1.12 -2.89
CA PRO A 24 -0.44 -1.58 -4.26
C PRO A 24 0.13 -3.00 -4.44
N LEU A 25 -0.56 -3.85 -5.21
CA LEU A 25 -0.06 -5.17 -5.59
C LEU A 25 0.33 -5.16 -7.06
N LEU A 26 1.53 -5.60 -7.41
CA LEU A 26 2.01 -5.63 -8.80
C LEU A 26 2.32 -7.06 -9.23
N PRO A 27 1.57 -7.63 -10.20
CA PRO A 27 1.93 -8.90 -10.78
C PRO A 27 3.14 -8.77 -11.70
N VAL A 28 4.05 -9.73 -11.61
CA VAL A 28 5.21 -9.86 -12.49
C VAL A 28 5.16 -11.23 -13.17
N ALA A 29 5.35 -11.26 -14.49
CA ALA A 29 5.53 -12.47 -15.27
C ALA A 29 6.36 -12.16 -16.51
N LEU A 30 7.05 -13.17 -17.04
CA LEU A 30 7.81 -13.11 -18.29
C LEU A 30 7.32 -14.17 -19.28
N ASP A 31 6.07 -14.60 -19.12
CA ASP A 31 5.39 -15.60 -19.96
C ASP A 31 4.57 -14.92 -21.07
N ASP A 32 3.73 -15.71 -21.75
CA ASP A 32 2.89 -15.25 -22.86
C ASP A 32 1.94 -14.11 -22.47
N ASP A 33 1.65 -13.93 -21.16
CA ASP A 33 0.78 -12.88 -20.64
C ASP A 33 1.53 -11.58 -20.31
N LEU A 34 2.82 -11.45 -20.66
CA LEU A 34 3.67 -10.29 -20.32
C LEU A 34 2.98 -8.93 -20.58
N ARG A 35 2.40 -8.74 -21.77
CA ARG A 35 1.72 -7.48 -22.14
C ARG A 35 0.56 -7.17 -21.20
N GLN A 36 -0.22 -8.19 -20.84
CA GLN A 36 -1.34 -8.04 -19.92
C GLN A 36 -0.84 -7.69 -18.53
N LYS A 37 0.22 -8.35 -18.01
CA LYS A 37 0.77 -8.05 -16.69
C LYS A 37 1.36 -6.64 -16.60
N VAL A 38 2.06 -6.19 -17.65
CA VAL A 38 2.54 -4.81 -17.75
C VAL A 38 1.37 -3.82 -17.71
N ALA A 39 0.33 -4.04 -18.53
CA ALA A 39 -0.85 -3.19 -18.54
C ALA A 39 -1.57 -3.15 -17.18
N MET A 40 -1.64 -4.28 -16.46
CA MET A 40 -2.17 -4.32 -15.09
C MET A 40 -1.32 -3.46 -14.15
N GLY A 41 0.01 -3.53 -14.24
CA GLY A 41 0.90 -2.73 -13.40
C GLY A 41 0.79 -1.23 -13.65
N GLU A 42 0.68 -0.83 -14.92
CA GLU A 42 0.44 0.56 -15.32
C GLU A 42 -0.90 1.07 -14.77
N TYR A 43 -1.96 0.27 -14.93
CA TYR A 43 -3.29 0.60 -14.43
C TYR A 43 -3.30 0.77 -12.91
N ILE A 44 -2.69 -0.15 -12.16
CA ILE A 44 -2.60 -0.08 -10.70
C ILE A 44 -1.81 1.17 -10.28
N SER A 45 -0.73 1.50 -10.98
CA SER A 45 0.06 2.70 -10.71
C SER A 45 -0.75 3.98 -10.92
N LEU A 46 -1.54 4.06 -12.01
CA LEU A 46 -2.42 5.19 -12.29
C LEU A 46 -3.53 5.35 -11.24
N VAL A 47 -4.21 4.26 -10.90
CA VAL A 47 -5.30 4.27 -9.91
C VAL A 47 -4.76 4.67 -8.54
N THR A 48 -3.66 4.07 -8.08
CA THR A 48 -3.10 4.38 -6.76
C THR A 48 -2.56 5.81 -6.67
N MET A 49 -1.99 6.34 -7.76
CA MET A 49 -1.64 7.76 -7.85
C MET A 49 -2.86 8.66 -7.69
N GLU A 50 -3.99 8.32 -8.31
CA GLU A 50 -5.21 9.14 -8.20
C GLU A 50 -5.85 9.03 -6.81
N MET A 51 -5.82 7.84 -6.20
CA MET A 51 -6.26 7.66 -4.81
C MET A 51 -5.45 8.54 -3.85
N GLU A 52 -4.13 8.64 -4.04
CA GLU A 52 -3.29 9.55 -3.24
C GLU A 52 -3.77 11.00 -3.34
N LYS A 53 -4.07 11.49 -4.56
CA LYS A 53 -4.53 12.87 -4.80
C LYS A 53 -5.89 13.16 -4.16
N GLN A 54 -6.83 12.22 -4.27
CA GLN A 54 -8.18 12.38 -3.72
C GLN A 54 -8.20 12.32 -2.19
N PHE A 55 -7.34 11.49 -1.59
CA PHE A 55 -7.28 11.29 -0.14
C PHE A 55 -6.01 11.88 0.49
N ARG A 56 -5.54 13.03 -0.04
CA ARG A 56 -4.35 13.72 0.47
C ARG A 56 -4.46 13.98 1.96
N GLY A 57 -3.37 13.74 2.68
CA GLY A 57 -3.30 13.90 4.13
C GLY A 57 -3.95 12.78 4.96
N ARG A 58 -4.76 11.90 4.35
CA ARG A 58 -5.47 10.80 5.05
C ARG A 58 -5.00 9.41 4.63
N LEU A 59 -4.48 9.31 3.41
CA LEU A 59 -3.97 8.09 2.83
C LEU A 59 -2.44 8.15 2.69
N MET A 60 -1.78 7.10 3.19
CA MET A 60 -0.36 6.84 2.96
C MET A 60 -0.20 5.71 1.96
N GLN A 61 0.29 6.04 0.77
CA GLN A 61 0.61 5.06 -0.28
C GLN A 61 1.98 4.46 0.00
N LEU A 62 2.02 3.15 0.24
CA LEU A 62 3.23 2.37 0.44
C LEU A 62 3.85 1.94 -0.90
N PRO A 63 5.13 1.53 -0.90
CA PRO A 63 5.73 0.92 -2.07
C PRO A 63 4.92 -0.32 -2.51
N PRO A 64 4.85 -0.61 -3.82
CA PRO A 64 4.10 -1.76 -4.30
C PRO A 64 4.72 -3.07 -3.82
N LEU A 65 3.87 -4.01 -3.42
CA LEU A 65 4.25 -5.38 -3.17
C LEU A 65 4.17 -6.16 -4.49
N MET A 66 5.32 -6.62 -4.95
CA MET A 66 5.42 -7.45 -6.16
C MET A 66 5.20 -8.93 -5.83
N TYR A 67 4.55 -9.62 -6.75
CA TYR A 67 4.37 -11.06 -6.71
C TYR A 67 4.49 -11.65 -8.12
N LEU A 68 5.01 -12.87 -8.22
CA LEU A 68 5.04 -13.61 -9.47
C LEU A 68 3.63 -14.14 -9.78
N SER A 69 3.23 -14.11 -11.05
CA SER A 69 1.91 -14.62 -11.45
C SER A 69 1.73 -16.13 -11.19
N SER A 70 2.83 -16.86 -10.94
CA SER A 70 2.82 -18.26 -10.53
C SER A 70 2.61 -18.47 -9.03
N GLU A 71 2.73 -17.43 -8.19
CA GLU A 71 2.45 -17.52 -6.75
C GLU A 71 0.96 -17.78 -6.53
N SER A 72 0.65 -18.64 -5.56
CA SER A 72 -0.74 -18.89 -5.18
C SER A 72 -1.31 -17.70 -4.40
N VAL A 73 -2.63 -17.51 -4.51
CA VAL A 73 -3.35 -16.46 -3.75
C VAL A 73 -3.15 -16.63 -2.24
N THR A 74 -3.03 -17.87 -1.76
CA THR A 74 -2.78 -18.18 -0.35
C THR A 74 -1.42 -17.65 0.10
N GLU A 75 -0.33 -17.94 -0.64
CA GLU A 75 1.03 -17.45 -0.31
C GLU A 75 1.09 -15.92 -0.31
N ILE A 76 0.45 -15.28 -1.29
CA ILE A 76 0.35 -13.82 -1.37
C ILE A 76 -0.42 -13.29 -0.15
N GLY A 77 -1.52 -13.95 0.22
CA GLY A 77 -2.36 -13.60 1.36
C GLY A 77 -1.62 -13.71 2.69
N GLU A 78 -0.84 -14.78 2.90
CA GLU A 78 -0.02 -14.96 4.10
C GLU A 78 1.03 -13.86 4.23
N ARG A 79 1.76 -13.56 3.14
CA ARG A 79 2.72 -12.45 3.10
C ARG A 79 2.04 -11.13 3.41
N LEU A 80 0.89 -10.84 2.80
CA LEU A 80 0.13 -9.61 3.08
C LEU A 80 -0.36 -9.55 4.53
N GLY A 81 -0.79 -10.67 5.10
CA GLY A 81 -1.17 -10.78 6.50
C GLY A 81 -0.03 -10.39 7.42
N MET A 82 1.19 -10.87 7.17
CA MET A 82 2.37 -10.49 7.95
C MET A 82 2.64 -8.98 7.93
N TRP A 83 2.50 -8.34 6.77
CA TRP A 83 2.65 -6.89 6.64
C TRP A 83 1.53 -6.15 7.37
N ALA A 84 0.29 -6.58 7.20
CA ALA A 84 -0.86 -5.99 7.87
C ALA A 84 -0.71 -6.07 9.40
N ASP A 85 -0.27 -7.19 9.94
CA ASP A 85 -0.05 -7.38 11.38
C ASP A 85 1.11 -6.53 11.90
N ALA A 86 2.21 -6.45 11.14
CA ALA A 86 3.34 -5.58 11.47
C ALA A 86 2.92 -4.10 11.52
N PHE A 87 2.10 -3.66 10.57
CA PHE A 87 1.58 -2.29 10.56
C PHE A 87 0.56 -2.05 11.66
N LYS A 88 -0.41 -2.94 11.89
CA LYS A 88 -1.40 -2.79 12.98
C LYS A 88 -0.73 -2.62 14.33
N LYS A 89 0.31 -3.41 14.64
CA LYS A 89 1.06 -3.30 15.91
C LYS A 89 1.74 -1.94 16.09
N ARG A 90 2.13 -1.28 15.00
CA ARG A 90 2.92 -0.04 15.00
C ARG A 90 2.09 1.21 14.69
N TRP A 91 0.90 1.01 14.14
CA TRP A 91 -0.03 2.04 13.72
C TRP A 91 -1.15 2.16 14.76
N GLN A 92 -0.87 2.94 15.80
CA GLN A 92 -1.89 3.37 16.75
C GLN A 92 -2.60 4.60 16.21
N LYS A 93 -3.92 4.50 16.02
CA LYS A 93 -4.72 5.70 15.80
C LYS A 93 -4.93 6.39 17.14
N PRO A 94 -5.00 7.74 17.17
CA PRO A 94 -5.28 8.47 18.41
C PRO A 94 -6.57 8.01 19.11
N CYS A 95 -7.57 7.53 18.36
CA CYS A 95 -8.84 7.03 18.92
C CYS A 95 -8.73 5.68 19.65
N ASP A 96 -7.61 4.95 19.51
CA ASP A 96 -7.39 3.67 20.20
C ASP A 96 -6.76 3.89 21.61
N LEU A 97 -6.63 5.15 22.06
CA LEU A 97 -5.99 5.54 23.32
C LEU A 97 -6.99 5.93 24.44
N ASP A 98 -8.29 5.96 24.15
CA ASP A 98 -9.34 6.36 25.12
C ASP A 98 -10.02 5.16 25.81
N ASP A 99 -9.56 3.92 25.54
CA ASP A 99 -10.09 2.67 26.13
C ASP A 99 -9.17 2.09 27.24
N GLU A 100 -8.50 2.94 28.03
CA GLU A 100 -7.75 2.55 29.25
C GLU A 100 -8.48 2.93 30.55
#